data_AF-A0A413EY64-F1
#
_entry.id   AF-A0A413EY64-F1
#
_cell.length_a   1.000
_cell.length_b   1.000
_cell.length_c   1.000
_cell.angle_alpha   90.00
_cell.angle_beta   90.00
_cell.angle_gamma   90.00
#
_symmetry.space_group_name_H-M   'P 1'
#
loop_
_entity.id
_entity.type
_entity.pdbx_description
1 polymer ?
#
loop_
_entity_poly.entity_id
_entity_poly.type
_entity_poly.pdbx_seq_one_letter_code
_entity_poly.pdbx_strand_id
1 'polypeptide(L)' 'MKEQIIEILTNLRPEFDFTEDVDFIEEGMIDSLDVVNLVAELELTYNINIDGLDVVPENFSTIDNIMKLLSKNGVK' A
#
# COMPACT_ATOMS: atom_id res chain seq x y z
N MET A 1 -11.24 4.73 -3.14
CA MET A 1 -10.25 3.66 -2.87
C MET A 1 -8.93 3.92 -3.59
N LYS A 2 -8.85 3.81 -4.92
CA LYS A 2 -7.58 4.05 -5.65
C LYS A 2 -6.95 5.42 -5.32
N GLU A 3 -7.72 6.50 -5.38
CA GLU A 3 -7.23 7.85 -5.03
C GLU A 3 -6.70 7.96 -3.60
N GLN A 4 -7.37 7.36 -2.62
CA GLN A 4 -6.90 7.38 -1.22
C GLN A 4 -5.60 6.58 -1.04
N ILE A 5 -5.44 5.45 -1.74
CA ILE A 5 -4.20 4.67 -1.70
C ILE A 5 -3.07 5.50 -2.31
N ILE A 6 -3.31 6.17 -3.44
CA ILE A 6 -2.34 7.08 -4.06
C ILE A 6 -1.99 8.21 -3.09
N GLU A 7 -2.97 8.81 -2.43
CA GLU A 7 -2.73 9.88 -1.46
C GLU A 7 -1.85 9.42 -0.28
N ILE A 8 -2.10 8.24 0.28
CA ILE A 8 -1.27 7.66 1.35
C ILE A 8 0.15 7.41 0.84
N LEU A 9 0.30 6.82 -0.34
CA LEU A 9 1.60 6.54 -0.95
C LEU A 9 2.38 7.82 -1.25
N THR A 10 1.72 8.83 -1.82
CA THR A 10 2.31 10.16 -2.07
C THR A 10 2.66 10.88 -0.76
N ASN A 11 1.90 10.71 0.31
CA ASN A 11 2.27 11.25 1.62
C ASN A 11 3.48 10.53 2.23
N LEU A 12 3.59 9.21 2.01
CA LEU A 12 4.72 8.40 2.44
C LEU A 12 6.00 8.79 1.68
N ARG A 13 5.88 8.88 0.36
CA ARG A 13 6.98 9.13 -0.58
C ARG A 13 6.56 10.16 -1.64
N PRO A 14 6.57 11.45 -1.30
CA PRO A 14 6.17 12.51 -2.24
C PRO A 14 7.15 12.69 -3.41
N GLU A 15 8.31 12.04 -3.34
CA GLU A 15 9.34 12.03 -4.39
C GLU A 15 8.98 11.11 -5.57
N PHE A 16 8.01 10.21 -5.41
CA PHE A 16 7.61 9.22 -6.41
C PHE A 16 6.17 9.44 -6.91
N ASP A 17 5.92 9.05 -8.16
CA ASP A 17 4.59 9.09 -8.76
C ASP A 17 3.94 7.70 -8.73
N PHE A 18 2.95 7.53 -7.86
CA PHE A 18 2.18 6.29 -7.71
C PHE A 18 0.94 6.23 -8.61
N THR A 19 0.76 7.20 -9.52
CA THR A 19 -0.36 7.17 -10.46
C THR A 19 -0.15 6.20 -11.61
N GLU A 20 1.11 5.80 -11.86
CA GLU A 20 1.48 4.83 -12.88
C GLU A 20 1.16 3.38 -12.47
N ASP A 21 0.92 2.53 -13.46
CA ASP A 21 0.67 1.10 -13.29
C ASP A 21 2.00 0.34 -13.36
N VAL A 22 2.87 0.59 -12.39
CA VAL A 22 4.20 -0.02 -12.25
C VAL A 22 4.32 -0.77 -10.93
N ASP A 23 5.27 -1.70 -10.86
CA ASP A 23 5.57 -2.39 -9.61
C ASP A 23 6.48 -1.51 -8.75
N PHE A 24 5.93 -0.95 -7.68
CA PHE A 24 6.62 0.00 -6.82
C PHE A 24 7.81 -0.62 -6.08
N ILE A 25 7.80 -1.94 -5.88
CA ILE A 25 8.90 -2.65 -5.22
C ILE A 25 10.01 -2.91 -6.22
N GLU A 26 9.69 -3.39 -7.44
CA GLU A 26 10.70 -3.63 -8.48
C GLU A 26 11.36 -2.33 -8.96
N GLU A 27 10.60 -1.24 -9.07
CA GLU A 27 11.11 0.10 -9.40
C GLU A 27 11.91 0.73 -8.25
N GLY A 28 11.91 0.12 -7.06
CA GLY A 28 12.62 0.62 -5.88
C GLY A 28 12.01 1.88 -5.27
N MET A 29 10.73 2.14 -5.56
CA MET A 29 9.96 3.26 -5.01
C MET A 29 9.53 3.01 -3.57
N ILE A 30 9.29 1.73 -3.22
CA ILE A 30 8.93 1.26 -1.89
C ILE A 30 9.94 0.22 -1.43
N ASP A 31 10.47 0.40 -0.23
CA ASP A 31 11.30 -0.60 0.44
C ASP A 31 10.55 -1.36 1.55
N SER A 32 11.24 -2.28 2.22
CA SER A 32 10.64 -3.07 3.30
C SER A 32 10.21 -2.25 4.52
N LEU A 33 10.81 -1.07 4.75
CA LEU A 33 10.43 -0.16 5.83
C LEU A 33 9.18 0.63 5.44
N ASP A 34 9.13 1.09 4.18
CA ASP A 34 7.97 1.78 3.61
C ASP A 34 6.72 0.90 3.64
N VAL A 35 6.85 -0.41 3.35
CA VAL A 35 5.73 -1.37 3.46
C VAL A 35 5.15 -1.38 4.88
N VAL A 36 5.99 -1.39 5.92
CA VAL A 36 5.52 -1.40 7.31
C VAL A 36 4.78 -0.10 7.66
N ASN A 37 5.32 1.04 7.23
CA ASN A 37 4.67 2.33 7.43
C ASN A 37 3.34 2.43 6.66
N LEU A 38 3.31 1.96 5.42
CA LEU A 38 2.12 1.90 4.58
C LEU A 38 1.02 1.05 5.23
N VAL A 39 1.39 -0.11 5.77
CA VAL A 39 0.46 -0.97 6.52
C VAL A 39 -0.15 -0.22 7.70
N ALA A 40 0.67 0.45 8.52
CA ALA A 40 0.19 1.20 9.67
C ALA A 40 -0.79 2.33 9.25
N GLU A 41 -0.46 3.07 8.19
CA GLU A 41 -1.34 4.12 7.66
C GLU A 41 -2.65 3.56 7.12
N LEU A 42 -2.62 2.41 6.43
CA LEU A 42 -3.81 1.73 5.92
C LEU A 42 -4.70 1.22 7.06
N GLU A 43 -4.11 0.60 8.08
CA GLU A 43 -4.84 0.14 9.28
C GLU A 43 -5.54 1.30 9.99
N LEU A 44 -4.86 2.43 10.17
CA LEU A 44 -5.44 3.62 10.79
C LEU A 44 -6.52 4.27 9.92
N THR A 45 -6.27 4.40 8.62
CA THR A 45 -7.18 5.08 7.68
C THR A 45 -8.47 4.30 7.46
N TYR A 46 -8.37 2.98 7.29
CA TYR A 46 -9.51 2.11 7.02
C TYR A 46 -10.03 1.41 8.27
N ASN A 47 -9.42 1.64 9.43
CA ASN A 47 -9.74 1.03 10.71
C ASN A 47 -9.82 -0.51 10.60
N ILE A 48 -8.82 -1.09 9.95
CA ILE A 48 -8.65 -2.54 9.74
C ILE A 48 -7.43 -3.06 10.48
N ASN A 49 -7.28 -4.37 10.52
CA ASN A 49 -6.06 -5.02 10.98
C ASN A 49 -5.52 -5.92 9.86
N ILE A 50 -4.27 -5.69 9.45
CA ILE A 50 -3.59 -6.46 8.42
C ILE A 50 -2.72 -7.49 9.14
N ASP A 51 -2.89 -8.77 8.80
CA ASP A 51 -2.06 -9.84 9.38
C ASP A 51 -0.59 -9.64 8.99
N GLY A 52 0.32 -9.77 9.96
CA GLY A 52 1.76 -9.66 9.72
C GLY A 52 2.30 -10.63 8.66
N LEU A 53 1.60 -11.75 8.41
CA LEU A 53 1.91 -12.69 7.33
C LEU A 53 1.55 -12.17 5.94
N ASP A 54 0.58 -11.25 5.84
CA ASP A 54 0.20 -10.57 4.61
C ASP A 54 1.06 -9.31 4.37
N VAL A 55 1.92 -8.92 5.32
CA VAL A 55 2.88 -7.81 5.18
C VAL A 55 4.10 -8.27 4.36
N VAL A 56 3.86 -8.56 3.08
CA VAL A 56 4.88 -8.98 2.12
C VAL A 56 4.91 -8.01 0.93
N PRO A 57 6.09 -7.72 0.34
CA PRO A 57 6.21 -6.74 -0.74
C PRO A 57 5.25 -7.00 -1.91
N GLU A 58 5.00 -8.26 -2.26
CA GLU A 58 4.07 -8.66 -3.33
C GLU A 58 2.66 -8.10 -3.14
N ASN A 59 2.17 -7.99 -1.89
CA ASN A 59 0.85 -7.44 -1.59
C ASN A 59 0.78 -5.91 -1.71
N PHE A 60 1.92 -5.23 -1.74
CA PHE A 60 2.02 -3.76 -1.84
C PHE A 60 2.69 -3.30 -3.12
N SER A 61 2.96 -4.23 -4.03
CA SER A 61 3.73 -3.99 -5.23
C SER A 61 2.98 -3.13 -6.25
N THR A 62 1.65 -3.17 -6.23
CA THR A 62 0.79 -2.34 -7.08
C THR A 62 -0.45 -1.89 -6.30
N ILE A 63 -1.13 -0.83 -6.78
CA ILE A 63 -2.38 -0.38 -6.17
C ILE A 63 -3.46 -1.48 -6.21
N ASP A 64 -3.48 -2.31 -7.27
CA ASP A 64 -4.44 -3.41 -7.39
C ASP A 64 -4.23 -4.46 -6.28
N ASN A 65 -2.97 -4.80 -5.97
CA ASN A 65 -2.66 -5.72 -4.87
C ASN A 65 -3.02 -5.13 -3.51
N ILE A 66 -2.76 -3.84 -3.28
CA ILE A 66 -3.18 -3.16 -2.05
C ILE A 66 -4.71 -3.19 -1.94
N MET A 67 -5.44 -2.88 -3.01
CA MET A 67 -6.90 -2.96 -3.01
C MET A 67 -7.42 -4.37 -2.72
N LYS A 68 -6.78 -5.42 -3.26
CA LYS A 68 -7.11 -6.82 -2.95
C LYS A 68 -6.88 -7.12 -1.48
N LEU A 69 -5.76 -6.67 -0.91
CA LEU A 69 -5.45 -6.83 0.51
C LEU A 69 -6.52 -6.14 1.37
N LEU A 70 -6.89 -4.90 1.06
CA LEU A 70 -7.93 -4.17 1.78
C LEU A 70 -9.30 -4.87 1.66
N SER A 71 -9.65 -5.34 0.46
CA SER A 71 -10.88 -6.09 0.22
C SER A 71 -10.93 -7.39 1.02
N LYS A 72 -9.80 -8.10 1.12
CA LYS A 72 -9.64 -9.31 1.94
C LYS A 72 -9.86 -9.02 3.42
N ASN A 73 -9.42 -7.85 3.90
CA ASN A 73 -9.59 -7.38 5.27
C ASN A 73 -10.94 -6.70 5.55
N GLY A 74 -11.89 -6.76 4.61
CA GLY A 74 -13.27 -6.31 4.81
C GLY A 74 -13.54 -4.84 4.45
N VAL A 75 -12.57 -4.14 3.85
CA VAL A 75 -12.81 -2.80 3.29
C VAL A 75 -13.58 -2.93 1.97
N LYS A 76 -14.67 -2.18 1.82
CA LYS A 76 -15.51 -2.15 0.62
C LYS A 76 -15.55 -0.77 -0.02
#